data_AF-A0A2E4HG95-F1
#
_entry.id   AF-A0A2E4HG95-F1
#
_cell.length_a   1.000
_cell.length_b   1.000
_cell.length_c   1.000
_cell.angle_alpha   90.00
_cell.angle_beta   90.00
_cell.angle_gamma   90.00
#
_symmetry.space_group_name_H-M   'P 1'
#
loop_
_entity.id
_entity.type
_entity.pdbx_description
1 polymer ?
#
loop_
_entity_poly.entity_id
_entity_poly.type
_entity_poly.pdbx_seq_one_letter_code
_entity_poly.pdbx_strand_id
1 'polypeptide(L)'
;MVDELELLKKDWQRQEAGLPKLTKADIYPMLLKKSSSIVKWIFLISMAEFAFWIFMAFGLKFDSDSISNVESALGNTEIISTIIHFSALIFFMVWFYKNYKKITSTDSSRVLMKNILNTRKTVKYYIWFNVIFLVVGSTMAFVMVAAKSPDTIATDNPLLAALAFLAIMGLFIGGLLLFYRLIYGILLRRLKANYEELKKLEV
;
A
#
# COMPACT_ATOMS: atom_id res chain seq x y z
N MET A 1 11.42 -16.83 -55.10
CA MET A 1 11.65 -17.16 -53.67
C MET A 1 12.87 -16.47 -53.07
N VAL A 2 13.94 -16.19 -53.81
CA VAL A 2 15.11 -15.45 -53.27
C VAL A 2 14.83 -13.94 -53.13
N ASP A 3 14.06 -13.37 -54.07
CA ASP A 3 13.79 -11.92 -54.13
C ASP A 3 12.90 -11.38 -52.99
N GLU A 4 11.95 -12.18 -52.48
CA GLU A 4 11.08 -11.76 -51.37
C GLU A 4 11.83 -11.66 -50.05
N LEU A 5 12.82 -12.53 -49.83
CA LEU A 5 13.64 -12.53 -48.62
C LEU A 5 14.60 -11.33 -48.59
N GLU A 6 15.17 -10.99 -49.74
CA GLU A 6 16.00 -9.79 -49.93
C GLU A 6 15.20 -8.50 -49.73
N LEU A 7 13.95 -8.46 -50.21
CA LEU A 7 13.01 -7.35 -49.95
C LEU A 7 12.70 -7.19 -48.46
N LEU A 8 12.37 -8.28 -47.77
CA LEU A 8 12.11 -8.27 -46.32
C LEU A 8 13.33 -7.83 -45.51
N LYS A 9 14.53 -8.28 -45.90
CA LYS A 9 15.78 -7.88 -45.25
C LYS A 9 16.08 -6.39 -45.44
N LYS A 10 15.79 -5.85 -46.62
CA LYS A 10 15.98 -4.43 -46.96
C LYS A 10 14.97 -3.54 -46.23
N ASP A 11 13.73 -3.99 -46.08
CA ASP A 11 12.71 -3.29 -45.30
C ASP A 11 12.97 -3.37 -43.80
N TRP A 12 13.51 -4.49 -43.30
CA TRP A 12 13.97 -4.63 -41.92
C TRP A 12 15.11 -3.66 -41.59
N GLN A 13 16.11 -3.56 -42.46
CA GLN A 13 17.22 -2.60 -42.28
C GLN A 13 16.76 -1.13 -42.38
N ARG A 14 15.75 -0.84 -43.21
CA ARG A 14 15.13 0.50 -43.29
C ARG A 14 14.35 0.84 -42.02
N GLN A 15 13.68 -0.13 -41.40
CA GLN A 15 13.02 0.05 -40.11
C GLN A 15 14.03 0.28 -38.98
N GLU A 16 15.14 -0.47 -38.92
CA GLU A 16 16.21 -0.25 -37.94
C GLU A 16 16.85 1.14 -38.06
N ALA A 17 16.96 1.68 -39.28
CA ALA A 17 17.46 3.03 -39.53
C ALA A 17 16.50 4.14 -39.05
N GLY A 18 15.21 3.84 -38.94
CA GLY A 18 14.17 4.78 -38.48
C GLY A 18 13.85 4.71 -36.99
N LEU A 19 14.40 3.73 -36.25
CA LEU A 19 14.25 3.66 -34.81
C LEU A 19 15.08 4.77 -34.15
N PRO A 20 14.48 5.61 -33.28
CA PRO A 20 15.25 6.61 -32.55
C PRO A 20 16.32 5.88 -31.75
N LYS A 21 17.60 6.17 -32.04
CA LYS A 21 18.73 5.68 -31.26
C LYS A 21 18.70 6.37 -29.90
N LEU A 22 17.91 5.82 -28.98
CA LEU A 22 17.74 6.36 -27.64
C LEU A 22 19.10 6.37 -26.93
N THR A 23 19.64 7.56 -26.70
CA THR A 23 20.89 7.70 -25.96
C THR A 23 20.63 7.62 -24.45
N LYS A 24 21.68 7.35 -23.66
CA LYS A 24 21.59 7.33 -22.18
C LYS A 24 20.95 8.64 -21.63
N ALA A 25 21.15 9.76 -22.32
CA ALA A 25 20.60 11.08 -21.98
C ALA A 25 19.07 11.18 -22.19
N ASP A 26 18.50 10.41 -23.11
CA ASP A 26 17.05 10.41 -23.40
C ASP A 26 16.28 9.44 -22.49
N ILE A 27 16.91 8.31 -22.14
CA ILE A 27 16.30 7.26 -21.31
C ILE A 27 16.20 7.70 -19.84
N TYR A 28 17.20 8.41 -19.35
CA TYR A 28 17.27 8.89 -17.97
C TYR A 28 16.05 9.72 -17.52
N PRO A 29 15.65 10.82 -18.20
CA PRO A 29 14.50 11.63 -17.79
C PRO A 29 13.18 10.85 -17.88
N MET A 30 13.06 9.88 -18.79
CA MET A 30 11.88 9.01 -18.88
C MET A 30 11.74 8.09 -17.67
N LEU A 31 12.83 7.45 -17.24
CA LEU A 31 12.85 6.58 -16.05
C LEU A 31 12.60 7.36 -14.76
N LEU A 32 13.11 8.58 -14.69
CA LEU A 32 12.86 9.51 -13.59
C LEU A 32 11.37 9.84 -13.51
N LYS A 33 10.77 10.27 -14.62
CA LYS A 33 9.33 10.60 -14.68
C LYS A 33 8.44 9.40 -14.34
N LYS A 34 8.79 8.19 -14.81
CA LYS A 34 8.07 6.95 -14.46
C LYS A 34 8.13 6.66 -12.95
N SER A 35 9.30 6.78 -12.33
CA SER A 35 9.48 6.51 -10.91
C SER A 35 8.75 7.52 -10.03
N SER A 36 8.80 8.81 -10.39
CA SER A 36 8.04 9.87 -9.72
C SER A 36 6.53 9.67 -9.83
N SER A 37 6.05 9.19 -10.99
CA SER A 37 4.63 8.83 -11.17
C SER A 37 4.21 7.67 -10.25
N ILE A 38 5.03 6.63 -10.11
CA ILE A 38 4.75 5.51 -9.19
C ILE A 38 4.65 6.00 -7.75
N VAL A 39 5.54 6.89 -7.32
CA VAL A 39 5.51 7.47 -5.97
C VAL A 39 4.29 8.36 -5.78
N LYS A 40 3.90 9.12 -6.80
CA LYS A 40 2.65 9.90 -6.81
C LYS A 40 1.44 8.99 -6.61
N TRP A 41 1.40 7.84 -7.27
CA TRP A 41 0.34 6.84 -7.08
C TRP A 41 0.33 6.25 -5.67
N ILE A 42 1.50 5.93 -5.10
CA ILE A 42 1.61 5.48 -3.70
C ILE A 42 1.03 6.52 -2.74
N PHE A 43 1.37 7.79 -2.95
CA PHE A 43 0.84 8.90 -2.15
C PHE A 43 -0.69 9.03 -2.32
N LEU A 44 -1.19 8.99 -3.55
CA LEU A 44 -2.62 9.09 -3.83
C LEU A 44 -3.42 7.95 -3.17
N ILE A 45 -2.90 6.72 -3.23
CA ILE A 45 -3.52 5.56 -2.57
C ILE A 45 -3.55 5.76 -1.05
N SER A 46 -2.45 6.23 -0.44
CA SER A 46 -2.43 6.50 1.00
C SER A 46 -3.46 7.56 1.44
N MET A 47 -3.70 8.57 0.58
CA MET A 47 -4.70 9.59 0.83
C MET A 47 -6.13 9.02 0.69
N ALA A 48 -6.36 8.15 -0.29
CA ALA A 48 -7.63 7.45 -0.46
C ALA A 48 -7.93 6.51 0.72
N GLU A 49 -6.92 5.81 1.24
CA GLU A 49 -7.05 4.94 2.42
C GLU A 49 -7.38 5.75 3.68
N PHE A 50 -6.72 6.90 3.88
CA PHE A 50 -7.08 7.80 4.97
C PHE A 50 -8.52 8.31 4.86
N ALA A 51 -8.95 8.72 3.66
CA ALA A 51 -10.34 9.13 3.41
C ALA A 51 -11.32 7.97 3.65
N PHE A 52 -10.97 6.75 3.28
CA PHE A 52 -11.76 5.56 3.55
C PHE A 52 -11.91 5.31 5.05
N TRP A 53 -10.85 5.44 5.85
CA TRP A 53 -10.92 5.31 7.30
C TRP A 53 -11.80 6.39 7.95
N ILE A 54 -11.71 7.63 7.50
CA ILE A 54 -12.63 8.70 7.93
C ILE A 54 -14.08 8.33 7.58
N PHE A 55 -14.32 7.92 6.34
CA PHE A 55 -15.65 7.54 5.90
C PHE A 55 -16.21 6.37 6.71
N MET A 56 -15.42 5.35 7.00
CA MET A 56 -15.84 4.24 7.86
C MET A 56 -16.15 4.70 9.29
N ALA A 57 -15.30 5.55 9.87
CA ALA A 57 -15.46 6.03 11.25
C ALA A 57 -16.71 6.89 11.46
N PHE A 58 -17.09 7.72 10.48
CA PHE A 58 -18.28 8.57 10.56
C PHE A 58 -19.52 7.95 9.91
N GLY A 59 -19.35 7.12 8.88
CA GLY A 59 -20.43 6.52 8.10
C GLY A 59 -21.09 5.32 8.79
N LEU A 60 -20.35 4.55 9.61
CA LEU A 60 -20.91 3.41 10.34
C LEU A 60 -21.72 3.80 11.58
N LYS A 61 -21.63 5.06 12.05
CA LYS A 61 -22.40 5.54 13.21
C LYS A 61 -23.89 5.79 12.92
N PHE A 62 -24.34 5.55 11.69
CA PHE A 62 -25.71 5.81 11.26
C PHE A 62 -26.66 4.61 11.40
N ASP A 63 -26.18 3.40 11.74
CA ASP A 63 -27.05 2.22 11.77
C ASP A 63 -26.82 1.26 12.97
N SER A 64 -27.93 0.94 13.64
CA SER A 64 -28.23 -0.22 14.48
C SER A 64 -27.84 -0.25 15.98
N ASP A 65 -28.86 -0.57 16.79
CA ASP A 65 -28.84 -0.85 18.23
C ASP A 65 -27.82 -1.92 18.67
N SER A 66 -27.36 -2.79 17.78
CA SER A 66 -26.32 -3.79 18.04
C SER A 66 -24.92 -3.21 18.30
N ILE A 67 -24.62 -2.01 17.77
CA ILE A 67 -23.36 -1.32 18.03
C ILE A 67 -23.30 -0.84 19.49
N SER A 68 -24.44 -0.50 20.10
CA SER A 68 -24.50 0.07 21.45
C SER A 68 -23.96 -0.86 22.55
N ASN A 69 -24.18 -2.17 22.43
CA ASN A 69 -23.69 -3.16 23.40
C ASN A 69 -22.18 -3.37 23.30
N VAL A 70 -21.61 -3.26 22.09
CA VAL A 70 -20.15 -3.36 21.88
C VAL A 70 -19.46 -2.05 22.27
N GLU A 71 -20.04 -0.91 21.90
CA GLU A 71 -19.53 0.43 22.24
C GLU A 71 -19.53 0.65 23.77
N SER A 72 -20.56 0.17 24.47
CA SER A 72 -20.60 0.21 25.95
C SER A 72 -19.57 -0.72 26.60
N ALA A 73 -19.28 -1.89 26.04
CA ALA A 73 -18.25 -2.79 26.54
C ALA A 73 -16.82 -2.23 26.34
N LEU A 74 -16.56 -1.61 25.19
CA LEU A 74 -15.25 -1.02 24.85
C LEU A 74 -15.02 0.33 25.53
N GLY A 75 -16.05 1.15 25.69
CA GLY A 75 -16.01 2.43 26.38
C GLY A 75 -14.87 3.35 25.90
N ASN A 76 -14.18 3.99 26.84
CA ASN A 76 -13.10 4.93 26.53
C ASN A 76 -11.90 4.30 25.79
N THR A 77 -11.73 2.97 25.85
CA THR A 77 -10.62 2.29 25.17
C THR A 77 -10.74 2.38 23.65
N GLU A 78 -11.95 2.30 23.09
CA GLU A 78 -12.18 2.45 21.66
C GLU A 78 -11.81 3.86 21.18
N ILE A 79 -12.20 4.88 21.93
CA ILE A 79 -11.90 6.28 21.63
C ILE A 79 -10.38 6.51 21.64
N ILE A 80 -9.68 6.02 22.67
CA ILE A 80 -8.21 6.14 22.77
C ILE A 80 -7.53 5.44 21.59
N SER A 81 -7.96 4.20 21.28
CA SER A 81 -7.44 3.43 20.15
C SER A 81 -7.65 4.17 18.82
N THR A 82 -8.84 4.74 18.61
CA THR A 82 -9.18 5.52 17.42
C THR A 82 -8.29 6.76 17.29
N ILE A 83 -8.07 7.49 18.38
CA ILE A 83 -7.17 8.66 18.40
C ILE A 83 -5.74 8.25 18.03
N ILE A 84 -5.24 7.15 18.60
CA ILE A 84 -3.90 6.62 18.29
C ILE A 84 -3.81 6.23 16.81
N HIS A 85 -4.80 5.52 16.28
CA HIS A 85 -4.84 5.11 14.89
C HIS A 85 -4.79 6.31 13.94
N PHE A 86 -5.68 7.28 14.15
CA PHE A 86 -5.75 8.50 13.34
C PHE A 86 -4.46 9.33 13.44
N SER A 87 -3.87 9.44 14.63
CA SER A 87 -2.58 10.12 14.82
C SER A 87 -1.47 9.45 14.00
N ALA A 88 -1.43 8.11 14.01
CA ALA A 88 -0.48 7.35 13.21
C ALA A 88 -0.74 7.50 11.71
N LEU A 89 -2.00 7.49 11.26
CA LEU A 89 -2.34 7.73 9.86
C LEU A 89 -1.87 9.11 9.38
N ILE A 90 -2.09 10.16 10.17
CA ILE A 90 -1.59 11.51 9.88
C ILE A 90 -0.06 11.52 9.80
N PHE A 91 0.63 10.88 10.75
CA PHE A 91 2.09 10.75 10.72
C PHE A 91 2.58 10.09 9.42
N PHE A 92 1.98 8.97 9.03
CA PHE A 92 2.32 8.29 7.77
C PHE A 92 1.99 9.15 6.56
N MET A 93 0.88 9.90 6.57
CA MET A 93 0.52 10.82 5.49
C MET A 93 1.58 11.91 5.29
N VAL A 94 2.06 12.52 6.38
CA VAL A 94 3.18 13.48 6.31
C VAL A 94 4.45 12.82 5.79
N TRP A 95 4.73 11.57 6.19
CA TRP A 95 5.91 10.84 5.72
C TRP A 95 5.82 10.52 4.22
N PHE A 96 4.67 10.08 3.73
CA PHE A 96 4.41 9.87 2.30
C PHE A 96 4.53 11.17 1.51
N TYR A 97 3.99 12.28 2.03
CA TYR A 97 4.13 13.60 1.41
C TYR A 97 5.60 14.03 1.31
N LYS A 98 6.38 13.86 2.38
CA LYS A 98 7.83 14.14 2.38
C LYS A 98 8.56 13.29 1.34
N ASN A 99 8.21 12.01 1.21
CA ASN A 99 8.80 11.12 0.20
C ASN A 99 8.43 11.56 -1.23
N TYR A 100 7.18 11.95 -1.46
CA TYR A 100 6.71 12.50 -2.73
C TYR A 100 7.47 13.78 -3.11
N LYS A 101 7.52 14.78 -2.22
CA LYS A 101 8.20 16.06 -2.48
C LYS A 101 9.69 15.88 -2.76
N LYS A 102 10.36 14.98 -2.04
CA LYS A 102 11.78 14.66 -2.26
C LYS A 102 12.04 14.06 -3.64
N ILE A 103 11.10 13.28 -4.17
CA ILE A 103 11.25 12.63 -5.49
C ILE A 103 10.91 13.59 -6.63
N THR A 104 9.95 14.49 -6.44
CA THR A 104 9.56 15.48 -7.45
C THR A 104 10.58 16.62 -7.60
N SER A 105 11.31 16.97 -6.55
CA SER A 105 12.22 18.14 -6.51
C SER A 105 13.70 17.80 -6.74
N THR A 106 14.03 16.57 -7.13
CA THR A 106 15.42 16.10 -7.24
C THR A 106 15.81 15.83 -8.69
N ASP A 107 16.85 16.50 -9.17
CA ASP A 107 17.42 16.29 -10.52
C ASP A 107 18.49 15.18 -10.59
N SER A 108 18.97 14.70 -9.43
CA SER A 108 20.04 13.70 -9.34
C SER A 108 19.54 12.25 -9.20
N SER A 109 20.07 11.39 -10.06
CA SER A 109 19.79 9.95 -10.21
C SER A 109 20.01 9.16 -8.92
N ARG A 110 21.13 9.41 -8.25
CA ARG A 110 21.52 8.77 -7.00
C ARG A 110 20.58 9.12 -5.86
N VAL A 111 20.11 10.36 -5.82
CA VAL A 111 19.18 10.84 -4.79
C VAL A 111 17.78 10.27 -5.06
N LEU A 112 17.36 10.20 -6.32
CA LEU A 112 16.13 9.51 -6.72
C LEU A 112 16.14 8.04 -6.29
N MET A 113 17.22 7.30 -6.59
CA MET A 113 17.42 5.91 -6.19
C MET A 113 17.31 5.72 -4.66
N LYS A 114 17.93 6.61 -3.88
CA LYS A 114 17.84 6.59 -2.41
C LYS A 114 16.41 6.85 -1.92
N ASN A 115 15.72 7.82 -2.52
CA ASN A 115 14.35 8.16 -2.17
C ASN A 115 13.35 7.05 -2.55
N ILE A 116 13.58 6.37 -3.67
CA ILE A 116 12.84 5.17 -4.08
C ILE A 116 12.93 4.08 -3.01
N LEU A 117 14.14 3.75 -2.56
CA LEU A 117 14.37 2.74 -1.52
C LEU A 117 13.70 3.14 -0.19
N ASN A 118 13.80 4.40 0.20
CA ASN A 118 13.14 4.92 1.40
C ASN A 118 11.62 4.83 1.30
N THR A 119 11.04 5.19 0.15
CA THR A 119 9.60 5.09 -0.11
C THR A 119 9.13 3.63 0.04
N ARG A 120 9.88 2.66 -0.49
CA ARG A 120 9.56 1.23 -0.29
C ARG A 120 9.53 0.84 1.19
N LYS A 121 10.47 1.34 1.99
CA LYS A 121 10.50 1.07 3.44
C LYS A 121 9.32 1.72 4.14
N THR A 122 9.01 2.97 3.84
CA THR A 122 7.85 3.68 4.40
C THR A 122 6.54 2.94 4.10
N VAL A 123 6.32 2.49 2.86
CA VAL A 123 5.16 1.66 2.50
C VAL A 123 5.11 0.38 3.32
N LYS A 124 6.23 -0.34 3.45
CA LYS A 124 6.28 -1.58 4.24
C LYS A 124 5.95 -1.34 5.72
N TYR A 125 6.49 -0.29 6.32
CA TYR A 125 6.21 0.06 7.71
C TYR A 125 4.75 0.45 7.91
N TYR A 126 4.17 1.17 6.95
CA TYR A 126 2.74 1.49 6.97
C TYR A 126 1.86 0.23 6.94
N ILE A 127 2.15 -0.71 6.02
CA ILE A 127 1.42 -1.98 5.93
C ILE A 127 1.54 -2.78 7.24
N TRP A 128 2.75 -2.93 7.78
CA TRP A 128 2.97 -3.65 9.04
C TRP A 128 2.28 -2.98 10.21
N PHE A 129 2.30 -1.65 10.27
CA PHE A 129 1.59 -0.90 11.30
C PHE A 129 0.08 -1.19 11.24
N ASN A 130 -0.55 -1.09 10.07
CA ASN A 130 -2.00 -1.37 9.93
C ASN A 130 -2.34 -2.81 10.32
N VAL A 131 -1.55 -3.80 9.89
CA VAL A 131 -1.78 -5.21 10.23
C VAL A 131 -1.62 -5.46 11.73
N ILE A 132 -0.55 -4.94 12.34
CA ILE A 132 -0.33 -5.09 13.79
C ILE A 132 -1.42 -4.39 14.57
N PHE A 133 -1.80 -3.18 14.17
CA PHE A 133 -2.84 -2.41 14.82
C PHE A 133 -4.19 -3.14 14.75
N LEU A 134 -4.52 -3.72 13.60
CA LEU A 134 -5.71 -4.54 13.41
C LEU A 134 -5.68 -5.78 14.32
N VAL A 135 -4.58 -6.53 14.36
CA VAL A 135 -4.45 -7.73 15.20
C VAL A 135 -4.59 -7.39 16.68
N VAL A 136 -3.83 -6.40 17.16
CA VAL A 136 -3.83 -6.00 18.57
C VAL A 136 -5.17 -5.41 18.97
N GLY A 137 -5.72 -4.51 18.15
CA GLY A 137 -7.00 -3.86 18.41
C GLY A 137 -8.17 -4.85 18.44
N SER A 138 -8.25 -5.74 17.45
CA SER A 138 -9.31 -6.76 17.40
C SER A 138 -9.19 -7.80 18.52
N THR A 139 -7.96 -8.22 18.86
CA THR A 139 -7.75 -9.16 19.99
C THR A 139 -8.14 -8.51 21.31
N MET A 140 -7.74 -7.25 21.55
CA MET A 140 -8.10 -6.51 22.75
C MET A 140 -9.62 -6.31 22.86
N ALA A 141 -10.26 -5.94 21.74
CA ALA A 141 -11.71 -5.80 21.68
C ALA A 141 -12.43 -7.12 21.99
N PHE A 142 -11.99 -8.23 21.38
CA PHE A 142 -12.55 -9.56 21.62
C PHE A 142 -12.45 -9.96 23.09
N VAL A 143 -11.28 -9.78 23.73
CA VAL A 143 -11.09 -10.09 25.15
C VAL A 143 -11.98 -9.22 26.05
N MET A 144 -12.11 -7.93 25.75
CA MET A 144 -12.97 -7.02 26.53
C MET A 144 -14.46 -7.37 26.42
N VAL A 145 -14.92 -7.66 25.21
CA VAL A 145 -16.31 -8.06 24.94
C VAL A 145 -16.61 -9.40 25.63
N ALA A 146 -15.72 -10.38 25.50
CA ALA A 146 -15.85 -11.68 26.18
C ALA A 146 -15.90 -11.55 27.71
N ALA A 147 -15.19 -10.57 28.29
CA ALA A 147 -15.15 -10.37 29.73
C ALA A 147 -16.35 -9.58 30.28
N LYS A 148 -16.85 -8.57 29.55
CA LYS A 148 -17.88 -7.64 30.03
C LYS A 148 -19.29 -7.96 29.54
N SER A 149 -19.42 -8.61 28.39
CA SER A 149 -20.70 -8.86 27.74
C SER A 149 -20.66 -10.21 27.01
N PRO A 150 -20.48 -11.33 27.73
CA PRO A 150 -20.33 -12.66 27.12
C PRO A 150 -21.52 -13.03 26.22
N ASP A 151 -22.73 -12.57 26.55
CA ASP A 151 -23.97 -12.81 25.78
C ASP A 151 -23.94 -12.22 24.35
N THR A 152 -23.02 -11.29 24.07
CA THR A 152 -22.84 -10.72 22.72
C THR A 152 -22.10 -11.68 21.78
N ILE A 153 -21.44 -12.69 22.32
CA ILE A 153 -20.76 -13.71 21.55
C ILE A 153 -21.79 -14.78 21.18
N ALA A 154 -21.91 -15.08 19.89
CA ALA A 154 -22.95 -15.97 19.35
C ALA A 154 -22.85 -17.45 19.77
N THR A 155 -22.00 -17.79 20.75
CA THR A 155 -21.81 -19.16 21.24
C THR A 155 -21.40 -19.19 22.71
N ASP A 156 -22.02 -20.09 23.48
CA ASP A 156 -21.67 -20.35 24.88
C ASP A 156 -20.33 -21.08 25.04
N ASN A 157 -19.78 -21.63 23.95
CA ASN A 157 -18.51 -22.34 23.98
C ASN A 157 -17.34 -21.38 23.69
N PRO A 158 -16.52 -21.03 24.69
CA PRO A 158 -15.43 -20.07 24.52
C PRO A 158 -14.35 -20.55 23.54
N LEU A 159 -14.13 -21.87 23.44
CA LEU A 159 -13.20 -22.43 22.45
C LEU A 159 -13.71 -22.26 21.02
N LEU A 160 -15.01 -22.47 20.80
CA LEU A 160 -15.62 -22.30 19.48
C LEU A 160 -15.61 -20.81 19.07
N ALA A 161 -15.90 -19.91 20.01
CA ALA A 161 -15.82 -18.46 19.80
C ALA A 161 -14.40 -18.03 19.39
N ALA A 162 -13.38 -18.49 20.11
CA ALA A 162 -11.99 -18.17 19.83
C ALA A 162 -11.54 -18.71 18.46
N LEU A 163 -11.94 -19.93 18.10
CA LEU A 163 -11.65 -20.51 16.78
C LEU A 163 -12.33 -19.74 15.65
N ALA A 164 -13.60 -19.36 15.82
CA ALA A 164 -14.34 -18.55 14.85
C ALA A 164 -13.70 -17.16 14.68
N PHE A 165 -13.32 -16.51 15.79
CA PHE A 165 -12.59 -15.24 15.77
C PHE A 165 -11.27 -15.36 15.01
N LEU A 166 -10.45 -16.37 15.32
CA LEU A 166 -9.18 -16.62 14.62
C LEU A 166 -9.37 -16.90 13.13
N ALA A 167 -10.42 -17.65 12.76
CA ALA A 167 -10.73 -17.94 11.36
C ALA A 167 -11.12 -16.67 10.60
N ILE A 168 -12.03 -15.85 11.16
CA ILE A 168 -12.46 -14.58 10.55
C ILE A 168 -11.29 -13.60 10.48
N MET A 169 -10.51 -13.46 11.55
CA MET A 169 -9.35 -12.58 11.60
C MET A 169 -8.28 -13.03 10.59
N GLY A 170 -8.01 -14.33 10.49
CA GLY A 170 -7.10 -14.91 9.52
C GLY A 170 -7.53 -14.66 8.08
N LEU A 171 -8.82 -14.79 7.78
CA LEU A 171 -9.40 -14.47 6.48
C LEU A 171 -9.25 -12.98 6.15
N PHE A 172 -9.55 -12.10 7.11
CA PHE A 172 -9.39 -10.66 6.96
C PHE A 172 -7.94 -10.26 6.69
N ILE A 173 -6.99 -10.73 7.51
CA ILE A 173 -5.56 -10.46 7.35
C ILE A 173 -5.06 -11.04 6.03
N GLY A 174 -5.48 -12.25 5.67
CA GLY A 174 -5.15 -12.88 4.39
C GLY A 174 -5.61 -12.01 3.21
N GLY A 175 -6.86 -11.55 3.23
CA GLY A 175 -7.41 -10.65 2.21
C GLY A 175 -6.66 -9.32 2.14
N LEU A 176 -6.37 -8.71 3.28
CA LEU A 176 -5.68 -7.42 3.39
C LEU A 176 -4.23 -7.52 2.88
N LEU A 177 -3.50 -8.57 3.25
CA LEU A 177 -2.16 -8.85 2.73
C LEU A 177 -2.16 -9.14 1.23
N LEU A 178 -3.18 -9.83 0.72
CA LEU A 178 -3.32 -10.12 -0.70
C LEU A 178 -3.58 -8.84 -1.49
N PHE A 179 -4.47 -7.97 -1.00
CA PHE A 179 -4.72 -6.64 -1.55
C PHE A 179 -3.45 -5.79 -1.58
N TYR A 180 -2.73 -5.72 -0.45
CA TYR A 180 -1.46 -5.00 -0.40
C TYR A 180 -0.39 -5.61 -1.31
N ARG A 181 -0.33 -6.94 -1.43
CA ARG A 181 0.58 -7.63 -2.34
C ARG A 181 0.25 -7.33 -3.80
N LEU A 182 -1.02 -7.17 -4.16
CA LEU A 182 -1.43 -6.79 -5.51
C LEU A 182 -1.06 -5.33 -5.80
N ILE A 183 -1.61 -4.40 -5.03
CA ILE A 183 -1.46 -2.96 -5.29
C ILE A 183 -0.02 -2.53 -5.11
N TYR A 184 0.54 -2.71 -3.91
CA TYR A 184 1.89 -2.27 -3.62
C TYR A 184 2.92 -3.21 -4.23
N GLY A 185 2.66 -4.51 -4.36
CA GLY A 185 3.62 -5.40 -5.01
C GLY A 185 3.88 -5.03 -6.47
N ILE A 186 2.85 -4.66 -7.25
CA ILE A 186 3.04 -4.20 -8.63
C ILE A 186 3.81 -2.88 -8.65
N LEU A 187 3.41 -1.90 -7.85
CA LEU A 187 4.07 -0.59 -7.77
C LEU A 187 5.54 -0.70 -7.35
N LEU A 188 5.82 -1.50 -6.31
CA LEU A 188 7.16 -1.73 -5.78
C LEU A 188 8.03 -2.53 -6.77
N ARG A 189 7.47 -3.48 -7.53
CA ARG A 189 8.19 -4.20 -8.59
C ARG A 189 8.58 -3.26 -9.72
N ARG A 190 7.65 -2.43 -10.20
CA ARG A 190 7.93 -1.40 -11.23
C ARG A 190 9.01 -0.43 -10.76
N LEU A 191 8.93 -0.02 -9.50
CA LEU A 191 9.93 0.86 -8.89
C LEU A 191 11.32 0.20 -8.80
N LYS A 192 11.38 -1.11 -8.52
CA LYS A 192 12.64 -1.88 -8.53
C LYS A 192 13.20 -2.03 -9.94
N ALA A 193 12.35 -2.33 -10.93
CA ALA A 193 12.79 -2.45 -12.33
C ALA A 193 13.45 -1.15 -12.82
N ASN A 194 12.80 0.00 -12.58
CA ASN A 194 13.36 1.31 -12.93
C ASN A 194 14.69 1.59 -12.19
N TYR A 195 14.81 1.17 -10.92
CA TYR A 195 16.05 1.30 -10.15
C TYR A 195 17.21 0.50 -10.77
N GLU A 196 16.96 -0.76 -11.16
CA GLU A 196 17.99 -1.61 -11.77
C GLU A 196 18.39 -1.09 -13.15
N GLU A 197 17.45 -0.55 -13.93
CA GLU A 197 17.75 0.11 -15.21
C GLU A 197 18.61 1.36 -15.02
N LEU A 198 18.25 2.25 -14.09
CA LEU A 198 19.06 3.43 -13.76
C LEU A 198 20.48 3.05 -13.31
N LYS A 199 20.62 2.01 -12.48
CA LYS A 199 21.91 1.53 -12.00
C LYS A 199 22.81 1.03 -13.13
N LYS A 200 22.24 0.37 -14.15
CA LYS A 200 22.98 -0.08 -15.35
C LYS A 200 23.46 1.07 -16.23
N LEU A 201 22.81 2.23 -16.16
CA LEU A 201 23.18 3.40 -16.98
C LEU A 201 24.35 4.19 -16.40
N GLU A 202 24.54 4.16 -15.06
CA GLU A 202 25.66 4.79 -14.36
C GLU A 202 26.98 3.99 -14.41
N VAL A 203 26.92 2.71 -14.81
CA VAL A 203 28.11 1.89 -15.14
C VAL A 203 28.45 2.04 -16.63
#